data_AF-A0A667YCQ4-F1
#
_entry.id   AF-A0A667YCQ4-F1
#
_cell.length_a   1.000
_cell.length_b   1.000
_cell.length_c   1.000
_cell.angle_alpha   90.00
_cell.angle_beta   90.00
_cell.angle_gamma   90.00
#
_symmetry.space_group_name_H-M   'P 1'
#
loop_
_entity.id
_entity.type
_entity.pdbx_description
1 polymer ?
#
loop_
_entity_poly.entity_id
_entity_poly.type
_entity_poly.pdbx_seq_one_letter_code
_entity_poly.pdbx_strand_id
1 'polypeptide(L)'
;MNKTVEAMDVIAICCPKYKDRPQIARVIRKTSSGYSIHWMAGSYSGPWAEAKKRDGRKLVPWVDTIKESDIIYKKIALTSGHKLTNRVAQNLRALYAAKEGTKS
;
A
#
# COMPACT_ATOMS: atom_id res chain seq x y z
N MET A 1 12.47 10.51 -11.57
CA MET A 1 12.51 9.02 -11.53
C MET A 1 11.09 8.52 -11.78
N ASN A 2 10.66 8.51 -13.05
CA ASN A 2 9.26 8.41 -13.46
C ASN A 2 8.87 6.95 -13.73
N LYS A 3 8.93 6.09 -12.71
CA LYS A 3 8.35 4.75 -12.84
C LYS A 3 6.83 4.88 -12.75
N THR A 4 6.15 4.67 -13.87
CA THR A 4 4.70 4.50 -13.95
C THR A 4 4.30 3.27 -13.14
N VAL A 5 3.24 3.42 -12.33
CA VAL A 5 2.64 2.34 -11.57
C VAL A 5 1.59 1.68 -12.45
N GLU A 6 1.66 0.37 -12.57
CA GLU A 6 0.81 -0.44 -13.44
C GLU A 6 -0.13 -1.33 -12.62
N ALA A 7 -1.09 -1.96 -13.31
CA ALA A 7 -1.94 -2.96 -12.66
C ALA A 7 -1.09 -4.06 -12.03
N MET A 8 -1.52 -4.58 -10.88
CA MET A 8 -0.84 -5.57 -10.05
C MET A 8 0.40 -5.09 -9.30
N ASP A 9 0.93 -3.89 -9.57
CA ASP A 9 2.04 -3.34 -8.80
C ASP A 9 1.63 -3.17 -7.32
N VAL A 10 2.52 -3.57 -6.42
CA VAL A 10 2.37 -3.34 -4.99
C VAL A 10 3.05 -2.02 -4.63
N ILE A 11 2.36 -1.19 -3.85
CA ILE A 11 2.78 0.17 -3.51
C ILE A 11 2.61 0.42 -2.01
N ALA A 12 3.44 1.30 -1.46
CA ALA A 12 3.26 1.82 -0.10
C ALA A 12 2.68 3.23 -0.16
N ILE A 13 1.70 3.49 0.72
CA ILE A 13 0.89 4.69 0.70
C ILE A 13 0.94 5.32 2.09
N CYS A 14 1.26 6.61 2.15
CA CYS A 14 1.15 7.39 3.38
C CYS A 14 -0.13 8.23 3.33
N CYS A 15 -1.18 7.80 4.03
CA CYS A 15 -2.41 8.56 4.14
C CYS A 15 -2.69 8.93 5.61
N PRO A 16 -2.59 10.22 6.00
CA PRO A 16 -2.83 10.69 7.36
C PRO A 16 -4.20 10.34 7.94
N LYS A 17 -5.21 10.14 7.08
CA LYS A 17 -6.59 9.86 7.45
C LYS A 17 -6.78 8.47 8.09
N TYR A 18 -5.78 7.59 7.96
CA TYR A 18 -5.95 6.16 8.15
C TYR A 18 -4.88 5.58 9.09
N LYS A 19 -4.91 5.98 10.37
CA LYS A 19 -3.94 5.49 11.38
C LYS A 19 -4.05 3.97 11.65
N ASP A 20 -5.23 3.38 11.49
CA ASP A 20 -5.47 1.94 11.76
C ASP A 20 -5.49 1.06 10.50
N ARG A 21 -5.16 1.60 9.32
CA ARG A 21 -5.34 0.90 8.05
C ARG A 21 -4.02 0.36 7.50
N PRO A 22 -4.10 -0.57 6.53
CA PRO A 22 -2.91 -1.12 5.94
C PRO A 22 -2.12 -0.09 5.13
N GLN A 23 -0.81 -0.13 5.26
CA GLN A 23 0.14 0.80 4.64
C GLN A 23 0.51 0.42 3.19
N ILE A 24 0.08 -0.76 2.75
CA ILE A 24 0.45 -1.34 1.47
C ILE A 24 -0.84 -1.65 0.70
N ALA A 25 -0.79 -1.44 -0.61
CA ALA A 25 -1.88 -1.78 -1.51
C ALA A 25 -1.36 -2.35 -2.83
N ARG A 26 -2.23 -3.07 -3.52
CA ARG A 26 -2.03 -3.50 -4.90
C ARG A 26 -2.85 -2.64 -5.84
N VAL A 27 -2.26 -2.20 -6.93
CA VAL A 27 -2.95 -1.42 -7.95
C VAL A 27 -3.84 -2.32 -8.79
N ILE A 28 -5.06 -1.87 -9.02
CA ILE A 28 -6.02 -2.53 -9.93
C ILE A 28 -5.89 -1.87 -11.30
N ARG A 29 -6.00 -0.55 -11.34
CA ARG A 29 -5.92 0.25 -12.57
C ARG A 29 -5.65 1.71 -12.26
N LYS A 30 -5.11 2.41 -13.25
CA LYS A 30 -5.05 3.88 -13.26
C LYS A 30 -6.45 4.45 -13.51
N THR A 31 -6.78 5.53 -12.83
CA THR A 31 -8.01 6.33 -13.03
C THR A 31 -7.62 7.75 -13.46
N SER A 32 -8.58 8.56 -13.89
CA SER A 32 -8.33 9.96 -14.27
C SER A 32 -7.78 10.80 -13.11
N SER A 33 -8.10 10.44 -11.87
CA SER A 33 -7.72 11.16 -10.65
C SER A 33 -6.60 10.49 -9.84
N GLY A 34 -6.08 9.34 -10.29
CA GLY A 34 -5.05 8.60 -9.56
C GLY A 34 -5.10 7.10 -9.84
N TYR A 35 -5.28 6.29 -8.81
CA TYR A 35 -5.28 4.83 -8.92
C TYR A 35 -6.39 4.19 -8.08
N SER A 36 -7.04 3.18 -8.67
CA SER A 36 -7.90 2.26 -7.94
C SER A 36 -7.03 1.13 -7.39
N ILE A 37 -7.18 0.84 -6.10
CA ILE A 37 -6.31 -0.10 -5.38
C ILE A 37 -7.10 -1.10 -4.54
N HIS A 38 -6.50 -2.26 -4.27
CA HIS A 38 -6.88 -3.14 -3.16
C HIS A 38 -5.89 -2.96 -2.01
N TRP A 39 -6.38 -2.58 -0.84
CA TRP A 39 -5.55 -2.59 0.36
C TRP A 39 -5.04 -4.00 0.63
N MET A 40 -3.83 -4.12 1.17
CA MET A 40 -3.24 -5.40 1.56
C MET A 40 -3.05 -5.46 3.07
N ALA A 41 -3.52 -6.52 3.73
CA ALA A 41 -3.28 -6.76 5.14
C ALA A 41 -2.08 -7.71 5.32
N GLY A 42 -1.21 -7.39 6.27
CA GLY A 42 -0.01 -8.15 6.56
C GLY A 42 0.84 -7.47 7.61
N SER A 43 2.07 -7.95 7.78
CA SER A 43 3.05 -7.34 8.68
C SER A 43 4.42 -7.29 8.02
N TYR A 44 5.33 -6.46 8.55
CA TYR A 44 6.68 -6.34 7.99
C TYR A 44 7.50 -7.63 7.99
N SER A 45 7.16 -8.59 8.86
CA SER A 45 7.78 -9.93 8.95
C SER A 45 6.89 -11.05 8.40
N GLY A 46 5.62 -10.74 8.11
CA GLY A 46 4.60 -11.69 7.68
C GLY A 46 4.24 -11.58 6.20
N PRO A 47 3.40 -12.51 5.71
CA PRO A 47 2.84 -12.40 4.38
C PRO A 47 1.85 -11.25 4.29
N TRP A 48 1.77 -10.66 3.11
CA TRP A 48 0.78 -9.65 2.74
C TRP A 48 -0.24 -10.27 1.79
N ALA A 49 -1.51 -10.16 2.12
CA ALA A 49 -2.63 -10.62 1.32
C ALA A 49 -3.61 -9.47 1.10
N GLU A 50 -4.55 -9.61 0.16
CA GLU A 50 -5.62 -8.61 0.01
C GLU A 50 -6.40 -8.45 1.31
N ALA A 51 -6.52 -7.21 1.78
CA ALA A 51 -7.37 -6.86 2.89
C ALA A 51 -8.82 -6.97 2.45
N LYS A 52 -9.65 -7.53 3.33
CA LYS A 52 -11.10 -7.57 3.16
C LYS A 52 -11.74 -6.73 4.24
N LYS A 53 -12.78 -5.99 3.85
CA LYS A 53 -13.64 -5.27 4.79
C LYS A 53 -15.01 -5.93 4.82
N ARG A 54 -15.72 -5.76 5.93
CA ARG A 54 -17.09 -6.23 6.06
C ARG A 54 -18.03 -5.29 5.31
N ASP A 55 -18.87 -5.88 4.47
CA ASP A 55 -19.95 -5.23 3.75
C ASP A 55 -21.24 -6.02 4.01
N GLY A 56 -22.01 -5.54 4.99
CA GLY A 56 -23.11 -6.28 5.59
C GLY A 56 -22.67 -7.65 6.16
N ARG A 57 -23.12 -8.72 5.52
CA ARG A 57 -22.80 -10.11 5.92
C ARG A 57 -21.59 -10.69 5.17
N LYS A 58 -21.08 -10.02 4.13
CA LYS A 58 -20.00 -10.54 3.29
C LYS A 58 -18.67 -9.84 3.60
N LEU A 59 -17.57 -10.55 3.42
CA LEU A 59 -16.23 -9.96 3.38
C LEU A 59 -15.88 -9.69 1.92
N VAL A 60 -15.69 -8.41 1.58
CA VAL A 60 -15.36 -7.97 0.22
C VAL A 60 -13.95 -7.39 0.19
N PRO A 61 -13.24 -7.47 -0.96
CA PRO A 61 -11.97 -6.79 -1.12
C PRO A 61 -12.07 -5.31 -0.75
N TRP A 62 -11.10 -4.83 0.01
CA TRP A 62 -11.09 -3.43 0.39
C TRP A 62 -10.52 -2.58 -0.74
N VAL A 63 -11.42 -2.09 -1.58
CA VAL A 63 -11.11 -1.17 -2.68
C VAL A 63 -11.11 0.29 -2.19
N ASP A 64 -10.17 1.09 -2.68
CA ASP A 64 -10.17 2.55 -2.52
C ASP A 64 -9.57 3.24 -3.75
N THR A 65 -9.74 4.57 -3.83
CA THR A 65 -9.07 5.42 -4.83
C THR A 65 -8.11 6.37 -4.13
N ILE A 66 -6.86 6.39 -4.57
CA ILE A 66 -5.80 7.24 -4.01
C ILE A 66 -5.23 8.17 -5.06
N LYS A 67 -4.63 9.28 -4.62
CA LYS A 67 -3.85 10.15 -5.50
C LYS A 67 -2.44 9.60 -5.67
N GLU A 68 -1.80 9.92 -6.78
CA GLU A 68 -0.39 9.55 -6.99
C GLU A 68 0.54 10.18 -5.93
N SER A 69 0.19 11.37 -5.43
CA SER A 69 0.92 12.07 -4.37
C SER A 69 0.96 11.32 -3.04
N ASP A 70 0.02 10.40 -2.81
CA ASP A 70 -0.08 9.65 -1.56
C ASP A 70 0.88 8.43 -1.57
N ILE A 71 1.42 8.07 -2.74
CA ILE A 71 2.32 6.94 -2.92
C ILE A 71 3.74 7.35 -2.51
N ILE A 72 4.28 6.68 -1.49
CA ILE A 72 5.64 6.94 -0.99
C ILE A 72 6.67 5.95 -1.51
N TYR A 73 6.23 4.79 -2.00
CA TYR A 73 7.10 3.78 -2.57
C TYR A 73 6.34 2.99 -3.64
N LYS A 74 6.97 2.83 -4.80
CA LYS A 74 6.39 2.19 -5.99
C LYS A 74 7.07 0.84 -6.27
N LYS A 75 6.32 -0.12 -6.82
CA LYS A 75 6.82 -1.43 -7.32
C LYS A 75 7.54 -2.26 -6.25
N ILE A 76 6.84 -2.53 -5.15
CA ILE A 76 7.29 -3.47 -4.12
C ILE A 76 7.28 -4.88 -4.70
N ALA A 77 8.46 -5.50 -4.81
CA ALA A 77 8.58 -6.91 -5.11
C ALA A 77 8.37 -7.72 -3.81
N LEU A 78 7.25 -8.43 -3.74
CA LEU A 78 7.03 -9.43 -2.69
C LEU A 78 7.81 -10.71 -3.03
N THR A 79 8.26 -11.42 -2.00
CA THR A 79 8.86 -12.75 -2.16
C THR A 79 7.80 -13.77 -2.59
N SER A 80 8.20 -14.99 -2.95
CA SER A 80 7.28 -16.09 -3.24
C SER A 80 6.32 -16.40 -2.08
N GLY A 81 6.74 -16.13 -0.83
CA GLY A 81 5.89 -16.23 0.35
C GLY A 81 4.99 -15.00 0.59
N HIS A 82 4.85 -14.13 -0.41
CA HIS A 82 4.13 -12.85 -0.33
C HIS A 82 4.62 -11.92 0.80
N LYS A 83 5.90 -12.02 1.17
CA LYS A 83 6.50 -11.19 2.24
C LYS A 83 7.29 -10.04 1.64
N LEU A 84 7.52 -9.01 2.45
CA LEU A 84 8.54 -8.00 2.14
C LEU A 84 9.93 -8.60 2.33
N THR A 85 10.90 -8.16 1.53
CA THR A 85 12.31 -8.40 1.85
C THR A 85 12.72 -7.51 3.02
N ASN A 86 13.75 -7.92 3.78
CA ASN A 86 14.28 -7.11 4.89
C ASN A 86 14.67 -5.70 4.44
N ARG A 87 15.27 -5.58 3.25
CA ARG A 87 15.65 -4.29 2.66
C ARG A 87 14.44 -3.39 2.42
N VAL A 88 13.36 -3.93 1.83
CA VAL A 88 12.14 -3.16 1.59
C VAL A 88 11.48 -2.78 2.91
N ALA A 89 11.38 -3.71 3.86
CA ALA A 89 10.78 -3.45 5.16
C ALA A 89 11.49 -2.31 5.92
N GLN A 90 12.83 -2.33 5.97
CA GLN A 90 13.62 -1.26 6.60
C GLN A 90 13.42 0.08 5.88
N ASN A 91 13.44 0.09 4.55
CA ASN A 91 13.26 1.31 3.77
C ASN A 91 11.87 1.93 3.98
N LEU A 92 10.82 1.12 3.97
CA LEU A 92 9.45 1.58 4.23
C LEU A 92 9.31 2.18 5.62
N ARG A 93 9.87 1.56 6.67
CA ARG A 93 9.87 2.13 8.03
C ARG A 93 10.52 3.51 8.08
N ALA A 94 11.68 3.67 7.42
CA ALA A 94 12.36 4.95 7.34
C ALA A 94 11.53 6.02 6.61
N LEU A 95 10.89 5.65 5.49
CA LEU A 95 10.03 6.56 4.74
C LEU A 95 8.79 7.00 5.54
N TYR A 96 8.16 6.08 6.26
CA TYR A 96 7.03 6.42 7.13
C TYR A 96 7.46 7.33 8.29
N ALA A 97 8.56 7.02 8.97
CA ALA A 97 9.09 7.86 10.04
C ALA A 97 9.41 9.29 9.56
N ALA A 98 10.03 9.42 8.38
CA ALA A 98 10.32 10.74 7.80
C ALA A 98 9.06 11.55 7.45
N LYS A 99 7.97 10.89 7.05
CA LYS A 99 6.68 11.53 6.74
C LYS A 99 5.86 11.87 7.98
N GLU A 100 6.05 11.16 9.09
CA GLU A 100 5.44 11.52 10.37
C GLU A 100 6.16 12.70 11.02
N GLY A 101 7.50 12.74 10.97
CA GLY A 101 8.31 13.84 11.52
C GLY A 101 8.21 15.17 10.78
N THR A 102 7.61 15.21 9.58
CA THR A 102 7.37 16.46 8.82
C THR A 102 6.03 17.14 9.16
N LYS A 103 5.26 16.60 10.11
CA LYS A 103 4.14 17.29 10.75
C LYS A 103 4.65 17.98 12.02
N SER A 104 5.27 19.14 11.86
CA SER A 104 5.59 20.08 12.95
C SER A 104 5.26 21.48 12.48
#